data_AF-A0A956RNU5-F1
#
_entry.id   AF-A0A956RNU5-F1
#
_cell.length_a   1.000
_cell.length_b   1.000
_cell.length_c   1.000
_cell.angle_alpha   90.00
_cell.angle_beta   90.00
_cell.angle_gamma   90.00
#
_symmetry.space_group_name_H-M   'P 1'
#
loop_
_entity.id
_entity.type
_entity.pdbx_description
1 polymer ?
#
loop_
_entity_poly.entity_id
_entity_poly.type
_entity_poly.pdbx_seq_one_letter_code
_entity_poly.pdbx_strand_id
1 'polypeptide(L)'
;MTNTPREARRLATTPRQVLLVLGALISGVALVFSPLRAADEAEPAEGGADSPAIGAQRHAGQQPAIRVGEDLEFQVKWGVVPAGTATMRVVSKETFEDHPCYRVVATATSNQVFDKVYPVRDHFESFMDADDLKSWAFKKHLREGTFRRDQIVRKDHAAGKAYYHDGQVCDMTPNSHDVLSAFYYVRTLPLTEGNEFYLSSHTDRKNYPIKVNVLGRERVEVPAGTFDCIVVEPTLRSGDFIKNEGSLKIWLTDDERRIPVQMKSKIPVGSIAVVLEKYVRP
;
A
#
# COMPACT_ATOMS: atom_id res chain seq x y z
N MET A 1 -16.39 53.88 -19.06
CA MET A 1 -17.27 52.83 -18.52
C MET A 1 -17.58 51.85 -19.65
N THR A 2 -16.93 50.69 -19.65
CA THR A 2 -17.43 49.43 -20.24
C THR A 2 -16.44 48.34 -19.84
N ASN A 3 -16.84 47.48 -18.91
CA ASN A 3 -16.10 46.25 -18.62
C ASN A 3 -17.13 45.12 -18.60
N THR A 4 -17.09 44.28 -19.62
CA THR A 4 -17.96 43.12 -19.77
C THR A 4 -17.30 41.94 -19.04
N PRO A 5 -17.95 41.24 -18.10
CA PRO A 5 -17.37 40.05 -17.49
C PRO A 5 -17.44 38.88 -18.47
N ARG A 6 -16.28 38.29 -18.80
CA ARG A 6 -16.21 36.98 -19.47
C ARG A 6 -16.83 35.92 -18.55
N GLU A 7 -17.88 35.27 -19.03
CA GLU A 7 -18.52 34.12 -18.41
C GLU A 7 -17.50 32.99 -18.14
N ALA A 8 -17.41 32.58 -16.88
CA ALA A 8 -16.78 31.33 -16.51
C ALA A 8 -17.67 30.17 -17.00
N ARG A 9 -17.31 29.58 -18.15
CA ARG A 9 -17.86 28.29 -18.59
C ARG A 9 -17.52 27.24 -17.53
N ARG A 10 -18.50 26.89 -16.70
CA ARG A 10 -18.49 25.63 -15.93
C ARG A 10 -18.43 24.48 -16.93
N LEU A 11 -17.30 23.78 -16.97
CA LEU A 11 -17.18 22.50 -17.65
C LEU A 11 -18.14 21.51 -16.97
N ALA A 12 -19.32 21.33 -17.57
CA ALA A 12 -20.20 20.23 -17.21
C ALA A 12 -19.50 18.92 -17.59
N THR A 13 -19.03 18.18 -16.61
CA THR A 13 -18.49 16.84 -16.78
C THR A 13 -19.56 15.94 -17.36
N THR A 14 -19.33 15.44 -18.56
CA THR A 14 -20.29 14.56 -19.24
C THR A 14 -20.35 13.18 -18.56
N PRO A 15 -21.47 12.44 -18.66
CA PRO A 15 -21.61 11.09 -18.06
C PRO A 15 -20.52 10.10 -18.49
N ARG A 16 -19.97 10.26 -19.71
CA ARG A 16 -18.83 9.49 -20.22
C ARG A 16 -17.50 9.84 -19.54
N GLN A 17 -17.30 11.10 -19.15
CA GLN A 17 -16.11 11.54 -18.40
C GLN A 17 -16.21 11.11 -16.92
N VAL A 18 -17.42 11.08 -16.34
CA VAL A 18 -17.65 10.51 -15.00
C VAL A 18 -17.30 9.01 -14.97
N LEU A 19 -17.59 8.27 -16.04
CA LEU A 19 -17.26 6.83 -16.16
C LEU A 19 -15.75 6.56 -16.31
N LEU A 20 -15.02 7.42 -17.03
CA LEU A 20 -13.55 7.36 -17.18
C LEU A 20 -12.82 7.76 -15.90
N VAL A 21 -13.35 8.75 -15.17
CA VAL A 21 -12.86 9.16 -13.84
C VAL A 21 -13.15 8.07 -12.80
N LEU A 22 -14.31 7.42 -12.84
CA LEU A 22 -14.61 6.22 -12.04
C LEU A 22 -13.60 5.09 -12.33
N GLY A 23 -13.20 4.92 -13.59
CA GLY A 23 -12.24 3.89 -13.99
C GLY A 23 -10.75 4.21 -13.79
N ALA A 24 -10.39 5.40 -13.34
CA ALA A 24 -9.02 5.69 -12.89
C ALA A 24 -8.89 5.66 -11.35
N LEU A 25 -10.02 5.69 -10.63
CA LEU A 25 -10.08 6.01 -9.19
C LEU A 25 -10.61 4.85 -8.34
N ILE A 26 -11.20 3.81 -8.96
CA ILE A 26 -11.53 2.53 -8.32
C ILE A 26 -10.30 1.59 -8.24
N SER A 27 -9.14 2.05 -8.72
CA SER A 27 -7.83 1.60 -8.22
C SER A 27 -7.62 1.95 -6.75
N GLY A 28 -8.64 2.37 -6.00
CA GLY A 28 -8.58 2.71 -4.59
C GLY A 28 -8.12 1.58 -3.69
N VAL A 29 -8.45 0.33 -4.02
CA VAL A 29 -7.92 -0.83 -3.29
C VAL A 29 -6.44 -1.01 -3.61
N ALA A 30 -6.07 -0.85 -4.88
CA ALA A 30 -4.69 -0.75 -5.29
C ALA A 30 -4.00 0.56 -4.82
N LEU A 31 -4.68 1.63 -4.39
CA LEU A 31 -4.06 2.86 -3.85
C LEU A 31 -3.79 2.70 -2.34
N VAL A 32 -4.58 1.88 -1.65
CA VAL A 32 -4.30 1.46 -0.28
C VAL A 32 -3.14 0.45 -0.25
N PHE A 33 -3.05 -0.43 -1.24
CA PHE A 33 -1.98 -1.43 -1.40
C PHE A 33 -0.92 -1.09 -2.47
N SER A 34 -0.91 0.11 -3.02
CA SER A 34 0.05 0.63 -4.03
C SER A 34 -0.31 2.11 -4.33
N PRO A 35 -0.04 3.03 -3.37
CA PRO A 35 -0.27 4.47 -3.54
C PRO A 35 0.48 5.10 -4.74
N LEU A 36 1.34 4.34 -5.41
CA LEU A 36 2.26 4.76 -6.47
C LEU A 36 1.64 5.01 -7.85
N ARG A 37 0.34 4.78 -8.06
CA ARG A 37 -0.28 5.00 -9.38
C ARG A 37 -0.30 6.49 -9.78
N ALA A 38 -0.27 7.42 -8.83
CA ALA A 38 -0.18 8.86 -9.12
C ALA A 38 1.22 9.30 -9.59
N ALA A 39 2.26 8.51 -9.30
CA ALA A 39 3.65 8.83 -9.65
C ALA A 39 4.06 8.39 -11.08
N ASP A 40 3.16 7.80 -11.86
CA ASP A 40 3.42 7.41 -13.25
C ASP A 40 3.22 8.58 -14.25
N GLU A 41 2.57 9.67 -13.81
CA GLU A 41 2.40 10.91 -14.59
C GLU A 41 3.45 12.00 -14.25
N ALA A 42 4.27 11.79 -13.23
CA ALA A 42 5.38 12.69 -12.91
C ALA A 42 6.65 12.24 -13.63
N GLU A 43 7.24 13.13 -14.44
CA GLU A 43 8.56 12.90 -15.04
C GLU A 43 9.60 12.56 -13.95
N PRO A 44 10.52 11.62 -14.23
CA PRO A 44 11.51 11.19 -13.26
C PRO A 44 12.48 12.32 -12.96
N ALA A 45 12.73 12.55 -11.67
CA ALA A 45 13.94 13.23 -11.25
C ALA A 45 15.12 12.27 -11.50
N GLU A 46 15.94 12.58 -12.49
CA GLU A 46 17.31 12.06 -12.53
C GLU A 46 18.08 12.64 -11.35
N GLY A 47 18.76 11.78 -10.58
CA GLY A 47 19.86 12.23 -9.72
C GLY A 47 19.89 11.62 -8.32
N GLY A 48 21.06 11.04 -8.01
CA GLY A 48 21.55 10.94 -6.64
C GLY A 48 21.55 9.54 -6.04
N ALA A 49 22.49 8.71 -6.47
CA ALA A 49 22.99 7.60 -5.65
C ALA A 49 23.71 8.19 -4.42
N ASP A 50 22.95 8.60 -3.41
CA ASP A 50 23.41 8.81 -2.03
C ASP A 50 22.17 9.03 -1.13
N SER A 51 21.41 7.96 -0.91
CA SER A 51 20.62 7.86 0.31
C SER A 51 21.39 6.94 1.24
N PRO A 52 21.77 7.40 2.46
CA PRO A 52 22.47 6.55 3.39
C PRO A 52 21.61 5.31 3.64
N ALA A 53 22.24 4.14 3.64
CA ALA A 53 21.62 2.93 4.13
C ALA A 53 21.26 3.16 5.60
N ILE A 54 20.01 3.58 5.85
CA ILE A 54 19.49 3.70 7.20
C ILE A 54 19.27 2.26 7.67
N GLY A 55 20.28 1.72 8.34
CA GLY A 55 20.23 0.41 8.97
C GLY A 55 19.08 0.36 9.95
N ALA A 56 18.23 -0.66 9.81
CA ALA A 56 17.19 -0.99 10.77
C ALA A 56 17.82 -1.16 12.17
N GLN A 57 17.70 -0.15 13.04
CA GLN A 57 18.03 -0.34 14.45
C GLN A 57 16.93 -1.19 15.06
N ARG A 58 17.24 -2.48 15.25
CA ARG A 58 16.39 -3.46 15.93
C ARG A 58 16.20 -3.04 17.38
N HIS A 59 14.97 -2.70 17.78
CA HIS A 59 14.60 -2.71 19.18
C HIS A 59 14.25 -4.16 19.58
N ALA A 60 15.10 -4.76 20.40
CA ALA A 60 14.82 -6.04 21.03
C ALA A 60 13.71 -5.86 22.07
N GLY A 61 12.46 -6.08 21.66
CA GLY A 61 11.31 -6.01 22.56
C GLY A 61 10.00 -6.17 21.80
N GLN A 62 9.50 -7.41 21.75
CA GLN A 62 8.18 -7.82 21.26
C GLN A 62 7.92 -7.61 19.76
N GLN A 63 8.44 -8.54 18.96
CA GLN A 63 8.02 -8.71 17.57
C GLN A 63 6.53 -9.06 17.53
N PRO A 64 5.70 -8.36 16.74
CA PRO A 64 4.37 -8.85 16.39
C PRO A 64 4.51 -10.26 15.82
N ALA A 65 3.82 -11.21 16.43
CA ALA A 65 3.86 -12.58 15.97
C ALA A 65 3.06 -12.68 14.66
N ILE A 66 3.71 -12.39 13.54
CA ILE A 66 3.24 -12.76 12.21
C ILE A 66 3.14 -14.29 12.22
N ARG A 67 1.93 -14.79 12.03
CA ARG A 67 1.63 -16.22 12.14
C ARG A 67 0.93 -16.70 10.89
N VAL A 68 1.35 -17.86 10.42
CA VAL A 68 0.63 -18.60 9.38
C VAL A 68 -0.81 -18.84 9.86
N GLY A 69 -1.77 -18.60 8.98
CA GLY A 69 -3.19 -18.66 9.30
C GLY A 69 -3.81 -17.33 9.74
N GLU A 70 -3.03 -16.24 9.87
CA GLU A 70 -3.60 -14.90 9.97
C GLU A 70 -4.43 -14.60 8.70
N ASP A 71 -5.71 -14.31 8.88
CA ASP A 71 -6.66 -13.97 7.81
C ASP A 71 -7.46 -12.73 8.20
N LEU A 72 -7.26 -11.66 7.44
CA LEU A 72 -7.90 -10.37 7.62
C LEU A 72 -8.81 -10.11 6.42
N GLU A 73 -10.11 -9.97 6.68
CA GLU A 73 -11.12 -9.64 5.68
C GLU A 73 -11.57 -8.18 5.90
N PHE A 74 -11.65 -7.41 4.82
CA PHE A 74 -11.97 -5.99 4.85
C PHE A 74 -13.12 -5.65 3.91
N GLN A 75 -13.92 -4.66 4.33
CA GLN A 75 -14.84 -3.97 3.46
C GLN A 75 -14.17 -2.74 2.85
N VAL A 76 -14.24 -2.61 1.52
CA VAL A 76 -13.78 -1.43 0.78
C VAL A 76 -14.97 -0.49 0.57
N LYS A 77 -14.78 0.80 0.86
CA LYS A 77 -15.78 1.86 0.70
C LYS A 77 -15.22 3.01 -0.13
N TRP A 78 -16.05 3.57 -1.00
CA TRP A 78 -15.83 4.87 -1.64
C TRP A 78 -16.74 5.91 -0.97
N GLY A 79 -16.13 6.84 -0.23
CA GLY A 79 -16.84 7.67 0.73
C GLY A 79 -17.55 6.78 1.76
N VAL A 80 -18.89 6.85 1.78
CA VAL A 80 -19.75 6.02 2.64
C VAL A 80 -20.30 4.78 1.92
N VAL A 81 -20.11 4.68 0.61
CA VAL A 81 -20.73 3.63 -0.22
C VAL A 81 -19.82 2.40 -0.27
N PRO A 82 -20.31 1.19 0.06
CA PRO A 82 -19.55 -0.03 -0.14
C PRO A 82 -19.18 -0.21 -1.62
N ALA A 83 -17.89 -0.44 -1.89
CA ALA A 83 -17.33 -0.58 -3.23
C ALA A 83 -16.81 -1.99 -3.52
N GLY A 84 -16.45 -2.75 -2.48
CA GLY A 84 -15.85 -4.07 -2.65
C GLY A 84 -15.38 -4.70 -1.35
N THR A 85 -14.55 -5.71 -1.48
CA THR A 85 -13.89 -6.43 -0.38
C THR A 85 -12.40 -6.55 -0.67
N ALA A 86 -11.62 -6.71 0.39
CA ALA A 86 -10.20 -7.03 0.28
C ALA A 86 -9.84 -8.09 1.33
N THR A 87 -8.79 -8.86 1.07
CA THR A 87 -8.25 -9.80 2.07
C THR A 87 -6.75 -9.66 2.17
N MET A 88 -6.19 -9.97 3.34
CA MET A 88 -4.76 -10.10 3.55
C MET A 88 -4.50 -11.30 4.45
N ARG A 89 -3.69 -12.25 3.95
CA ARG A 89 -3.49 -13.56 4.56
C ARG A 89 -2.01 -13.93 4.63
N VAL A 90 -1.59 -14.50 5.75
CA VAL A 90 -0.31 -15.20 5.86
C VAL A 90 -0.57 -16.69 5.58
N VAL A 91 -0.35 -17.11 4.34
CA VAL A 91 -0.85 -18.39 3.83
C VAL A 91 0.03 -19.57 4.23
N SER A 92 1.35 -19.39 4.19
CA SER A 92 2.32 -20.44 4.51
C SER A 92 3.62 -19.83 5.03
N LYS A 93 4.43 -20.67 5.70
CA LYS A 93 5.85 -20.44 5.88
C LYS A 93 6.57 -21.48 5.03
N GLU A 94 7.31 -21.04 4.03
CA GLU A 94 7.93 -21.88 3.00
C GLU A 94 9.31 -21.34 2.62
N THR A 95 10.15 -22.17 2.02
CA THR A 95 11.46 -21.73 1.52
C THR A 95 11.33 -21.21 0.10
N PHE A 96 11.79 -19.98 -0.15
CA PHE A 96 11.90 -19.38 -1.47
C PHE A 96 13.38 -19.10 -1.76
N GLU A 97 13.95 -19.75 -2.79
CA GLU A 97 15.34 -19.56 -3.22
C GLU A 97 16.33 -19.60 -2.02
N ASP A 98 16.24 -20.65 -1.21
CA ASP A 98 17.03 -20.90 0.02
C ASP A 98 16.74 -19.98 1.22
N HIS A 99 15.77 -19.07 1.11
CA HIS A 99 15.34 -18.20 2.20
C HIS A 99 14.02 -18.66 2.84
N PRO A 100 13.96 -18.88 4.17
CA PRO A 100 12.70 -19.07 4.87
C PRO A 100 11.82 -17.82 4.75
N CYS A 101 10.62 -17.97 4.19
CA CYS A 101 9.71 -16.87 3.92
C CYS A 101 8.30 -17.15 4.44
N TYR A 102 7.60 -16.10 4.85
CA TYR A 102 6.15 -16.08 4.88
C TYR A 102 5.62 -15.77 3.47
N ARG A 103 4.69 -16.59 2.97
CA ARG A 103 3.92 -16.23 1.78
C ARG A 103 2.69 -15.44 2.20
N VAL A 104 2.72 -14.13 1.94
CA VAL A 104 1.61 -13.22 2.21
C VAL A 104 0.84 -12.99 0.93
N VAL A 105 -0.48 -13.17 0.98
CA VAL A 105 -1.40 -12.98 -0.14
C VAL A 105 -2.40 -11.89 0.20
N ALA A 106 -2.55 -10.92 -0.70
CA ALA A 106 -3.62 -9.93 -0.60
C ALA A 106 -4.47 -9.91 -1.86
N THR A 107 -5.78 -9.74 -1.69
CA THR A 107 -6.72 -9.65 -2.82
C THR A 107 -7.64 -8.46 -2.69
N ALA A 108 -8.14 -7.98 -3.83
CA ALA A 108 -9.13 -6.92 -3.92
C ALA A 108 -10.22 -7.29 -4.92
N THR A 109 -11.48 -7.10 -4.56
CA THR A 109 -12.61 -7.38 -5.46
C THR A 109 -13.73 -6.35 -5.34
N SER A 110 -14.17 -5.80 -6.46
CA SER A 110 -15.35 -4.91 -6.51
C SER A 110 -16.65 -5.67 -6.22
N ASN A 111 -17.62 -5.01 -5.60
CA ASN A 111 -18.95 -5.60 -5.39
C ASN A 111 -19.80 -5.58 -6.68
N GLN A 112 -20.96 -6.25 -6.68
CA GLN A 112 -21.82 -6.40 -7.86
C GLN A 112 -22.25 -5.08 -8.53
N VAL A 113 -22.36 -3.98 -7.79
CA VAL A 113 -22.76 -2.68 -8.34
C VAL A 113 -21.57 -2.04 -9.05
N PHE A 114 -20.42 -1.95 -8.37
CA PHE A 114 -19.21 -1.38 -8.93
C PHE A 114 -18.61 -2.26 -10.03
N ASP A 115 -18.81 -3.58 -9.97
CA ASP A 115 -18.34 -4.53 -10.97
C ASP A 115 -18.85 -4.26 -12.39
N LYS A 116 -20.07 -3.72 -12.51
CA LYS A 116 -20.68 -3.38 -13.80
C LYS A 116 -20.08 -2.13 -14.44
N VAL A 117 -19.50 -1.24 -13.62
CA VAL A 117 -18.95 0.04 -14.06
C VAL A 117 -17.43 -0.05 -14.20
N TYR A 118 -16.79 -0.66 -13.21
CA TYR A 118 -15.35 -0.84 -13.13
C TYR A 118 -15.01 -2.08 -12.28
N PRO A 119 -14.92 -3.26 -12.89
CA PRO A 119 -14.57 -4.48 -12.18
C PRO A 119 -13.13 -4.44 -11.67
N VAL A 120 -12.91 -4.85 -10.42
CA VAL A 120 -11.57 -5.01 -9.82
C VAL A 120 -11.39 -6.46 -9.40
N ARG A 121 -10.29 -7.10 -9.81
CA ARG A 121 -9.87 -8.45 -9.40
C ARG A 121 -8.35 -8.48 -9.24
N ASP A 122 -7.85 -7.87 -8.18
CA ASP A 122 -6.41 -7.78 -7.95
C ASP A 122 -5.94 -8.88 -7.01
N HIS A 123 -4.74 -9.37 -7.28
CA HIS A 123 -4.05 -10.36 -6.47
C HIS A 123 -2.58 -9.97 -6.33
N PHE A 124 -2.11 -9.97 -5.09
CA PHE A 124 -0.74 -9.65 -4.71
C PHE A 124 -0.18 -10.81 -3.89
N GLU A 125 1.09 -11.13 -4.14
CA GLU A 125 1.81 -12.20 -3.45
C GLU A 125 3.20 -11.71 -3.08
N SER A 126 3.54 -11.73 -1.79
CA SER A 126 4.87 -11.43 -1.29
C SER A 126 5.50 -12.67 -0.67
N PHE A 127 6.75 -12.94 -1.04
CA PHE A 127 7.63 -13.88 -0.37
C PHE A 127 8.49 -13.07 0.59
N MET A 128 7.96 -12.87 1.79
CA MET A 128 8.52 -12.02 2.83
C MET A 128 9.46 -12.83 3.70
N ASP A 129 10.72 -12.42 3.82
CA ASP A 129 11.74 -13.04 4.66
C ASP A 129 11.21 -13.25 6.09
N ALA A 130 11.45 -14.41 6.68
CA ALA A 130 10.89 -14.75 7.98
C ALA A 130 11.58 -14.06 9.17
N ASP A 131 12.77 -13.49 8.96
CA ASP A 131 13.62 -12.91 10.01
C ASP A 131 13.68 -11.39 9.96
N ASP A 132 13.85 -10.80 8.77
CA ASP A 132 13.95 -9.33 8.61
C ASP A 132 12.83 -8.71 7.75
N LEU A 133 11.89 -9.53 7.30
CA LEU A 133 10.66 -9.11 6.62
C LEU A 133 10.86 -8.32 5.33
N LYS A 134 12.05 -8.28 4.74
CA LYS A 134 12.20 -7.79 3.35
C LYS A 134 11.58 -8.81 2.38
N SER A 135 11.26 -8.38 1.17
CA SER A 135 10.67 -9.29 0.17
C SER A 135 11.73 -9.86 -0.76
N TRP A 136 11.81 -11.18 -0.90
CA TRP A 136 12.64 -11.83 -1.92
C TRP A 136 11.98 -11.86 -3.29
N ALA A 137 10.64 -11.94 -3.32
CA ALA A 137 9.87 -11.83 -4.54
C ALA A 137 8.50 -11.22 -4.30
N PHE A 138 8.00 -10.52 -5.31
CA PHE A 138 6.68 -9.91 -5.31
C PHE A 138 5.97 -10.16 -6.63
N LYS A 139 4.71 -10.58 -6.56
CA LYS A 139 3.85 -10.82 -7.72
C LYS A 139 2.63 -9.93 -7.66
N LYS A 140 2.25 -9.40 -8.82
CA LYS A 140 1.03 -8.63 -9.04
C LYS A 140 0.25 -9.23 -10.20
N HIS A 141 -1.04 -9.41 -10.01
CA HIS A 141 -2.00 -9.69 -11.06
C HIS A 141 -3.15 -8.70 -10.92
N LEU A 142 -3.10 -7.63 -11.70
CA LEU A 142 -4.04 -6.52 -11.63
C LEU A 142 -5.05 -6.62 -12.76
N ARG A 143 -6.33 -6.51 -12.41
CA ARG A 143 -7.46 -6.60 -13.34
C ARG A 143 -8.49 -5.55 -12.95
N GLU A 144 -8.31 -4.34 -13.47
CA GLU A 144 -9.07 -3.16 -13.07
C GLU A 144 -9.76 -2.52 -14.28
N GLY A 145 -11.07 -2.66 -14.44
CA GLY A 145 -11.78 -2.21 -15.64
C GLY A 145 -11.22 -2.84 -16.91
N THR A 146 -10.60 -2.02 -17.77
CA THR A 146 -9.85 -2.43 -18.96
C THR A 146 -8.35 -2.59 -18.72
N PHE A 147 -7.83 -2.08 -17.60
CA PHE A 147 -6.42 -2.15 -17.24
C PHE A 147 -6.05 -3.57 -16.78
N ARG A 148 -4.92 -4.04 -17.30
CA ARG A 148 -4.38 -5.38 -17.05
C ARG A 148 -2.88 -5.25 -16.84
N ARG A 149 -2.37 -5.77 -15.72
CA ARG A 149 -0.93 -5.79 -15.46
C ARG A 149 -0.56 -7.03 -14.67
N ASP A 150 0.33 -7.82 -15.26
CA ASP A 150 0.98 -8.93 -14.59
C ASP A 150 2.44 -8.57 -14.40
N GLN A 151 2.95 -8.77 -13.18
CA GLN A 151 4.34 -8.48 -12.88
C GLN A 151 4.84 -9.46 -11.83
N ILE A 152 6.01 -10.04 -12.09
CA ILE A 152 6.79 -10.75 -11.09
C ILE A 152 8.15 -10.07 -11.03
N VAL A 153 8.59 -9.74 -9.83
CA VAL A 153 9.92 -9.22 -9.53
C VAL A 153 10.59 -10.10 -8.50
N ARG A 154 11.82 -10.52 -8.78
CA ARG A 154 12.74 -11.13 -7.82
C ARG A 154 13.77 -10.11 -7.38
N LYS A 155 14.16 -10.14 -6.11
CA LYS A 155 15.00 -9.12 -5.49
C LYS A 155 16.26 -9.77 -4.94
N ASP A 156 17.38 -9.50 -5.61
CA ASP A 156 18.69 -9.87 -5.10
C ASP A 156 19.20 -8.74 -4.21
N HIS A 157 19.04 -8.93 -2.90
CA HIS A 157 19.47 -7.94 -1.91
C HIS A 157 20.99 -7.84 -1.79
N ALA A 158 21.74 -8.90 -2.12
CA ALA A 158 23.20 -8.89 -2.04
C ALA A 158 23.80 -8.13 -3.24
N ALA A 159 23.25 -8.35 -4.44
CA ALA A 159 23.67 -7.64 -5.65
C ALA A 159 23.04 -6.23 -5.78
N GLY A 160 22.00 -5.91 -4.99
CA GLY A 160 21.26 -4.65 -5.14
C GLY A 160 20.51 -4.57 -6.45
N LYS A 161 19.93 -5.68 -6.92
CA LYS A 161 19.26 -5.80 -8.22
C LYS A 161 17.84 -6.35 -8.09
N ALA A 162 16.95 -5.86 -8.93
CA ALA A 162 15.60 -6.39 -9.11
C ALA A 162 15.44 -6.95 -10.53
N TYR A 163 15.05 -8.22 -10.63
CA TYR A 163 14.89 -8.96 -11.88
C TYR A 163 13.40 -9.15 -12.18
N TYR A 164 12.95 -8.57 -13.28
CA TYR A 164 11.56 -8.64 -13.73
C TYR A 164 11.35 -9.81 -14.70
N HIS A 165 10.14 -10.36 -14.70
CA HIS A 165 9.77 -11.52 -15.55
C HIS A 165 9.91 -11.29 -17.06
N ASP A 166 9.95 -10.04 -17.51
CA ASP A 166 10.15 -9.66 -18.92
C ASP A 166 11.64 -9.53 -19.29
N GLY A 167 12.54 -9.90 -18.39
CA GLY A 167 13.99 -9.85 -18.58
C GLY A 167 14.63 -8.51 -18.19
N GLN A 168 13.85 -7.49 -17.80
CA GLN A 168 14.42 -6.23 -17.36
C GLN A 168 15.07 -6.38 -15.98
N VAL A 169 16.24 -5.76 -15.82
CA VAL A 169 16.97 -5.68 -14.54
C VAL A 169 17.09 -4.22 -14.13
N CYS A 170 16.78 -3.92 -12.88
CA CYS A 170 16.84 -2.56 -12.32
C CYS A 170 17.75 -2.54 -11.09
N ASP A 171 18.37 -1.39 -10.85
CA ASP A 171 19.01 -1.12 -9.56
C ASP A 171 17.96 -1.06 -8.45
N MET A 172 18.29 -1.66 -7.32
CA MET A 172 17.43 -1.77 -6.17
C MET A 172 18.20 -1.40 -4.91
N THR A 173 17.61 -0.55 -4.07
CA THR A 173 18.17 -0.29 -2.74
C THR A 173 18.18 -1.59 -1.92
N PRO A 174 19.31 -2.01 -1.31
CA PRO A 174 19.35 -3.18 -0.46
C PRO A 174 18.31 -3.13 0.67
N ASN A 175 17.83 -4.29 1.12
CA ASN A 175 16.73 -4.43 2.08
C ASN A 175 15.42 -3.73 1.69
N SER A 176 15.17 -3.51 0.38
CA SER A 176 13.91 -2.95 -0.08
C SER A 176 12.73 -3.90 0.11
N HIS A 177 11.66 -3.41 0.72
CA HIS A 177 10.40 -4.11 0.82
C HIS A 177 9.60 -4.01 -0.50
N ASP A 178 8.62 -4.88 -0.67
CA ASP A 178 7.43 -4.59 -1.46
C ASP A 178 6.36 -3.96 -0.55
N VAL A 179 5.19 -3.67 -1.11
CA VAL A 179 4.11 -3.04 -0.35
C VAL A 179 3.56 -3.92 0.80
N LEU A 180 3.44 -5.23 0.62
CA LEU A 180 2.94 -6.11 1.69
C LEU A 180 3.97 -6.27 2.79
N SER A 181 5.20 -6.61 2.43
CA SER A 181 6.31 -6.74 3.37
C SER A 181 6.61 -5.42 4.12
N ALA A 182 6.52 -4.27 3.47
CA ALA A 182 6.65 -2.95 4.12
C ALA A 182 5.57 -2.77 5.19
N PHE A 183 4.33 -3.13 4.86
CA PHE A 183 3.21 -3.05 5.78
C PHE A 183 3.42 -3.92 7.02
N TYR A 184 3.86 -5.16 6.83
CA TYR A 184 4.17 -6.08 7.93
C TYR A 184 5.38 -5.62 8.74
N TYR A 185 6.41 -5.06 8.11
CA TYR A 185 7.57 -4.47 8.79
C TYR A 185 7.17 -3.29 9.69
N VAL A 186 6.26 -2.42 9.24
CA VAL A 186 5.77 -1.29 10.07
C VAL A 186 5.12 -1.78 11.37
N ARG A 187 4.46 -2.95 11.35
CA ARG A 187 3.88 -3.55 12.57
C ARG A 187 4.95 -3.82 13.63
N THR A 188 6.20 -4.07 13.24
CA THR A 188 7.28 -4.43 14.17
C THR A 188 8.02 -3.23 14.76
N LEU A 189 7.68 -2.02 14.34
CA LEU A 189 8.35 -0.81 14.79
C LEU A 189 7.81 -0.36 16.16
N PRO A 190 8.62 0.35 16.97
CA PRO A 190 8.15 0.97 18.20
C PRO A 190 7.32 2.22 17.87
N LEU A 191 6.05 2.02 17.53
CA LEU A 191 5.12 3.06 17.08
C LEU A 191 4.68 4.02 18.20
N THR A 192 5.64 4.69 18.83
CA THR A 192 5.38 5.80 19.76
C THR A 192 5.02 7.05 18.99
N GLU A 193 4.01 7.77 19.46
CA GLU A 193 3.57 9.05 18.86
C GLU A 193 4.72 10.03 18.71
N GLY A 194 4.78 10.69 17.55
CA GLY A 194 5.87 11.60 17.18
C GLY A 194 7.11 10.93 16.62
N ASN A 195 7.24 9.60 16.70
CA ASN A 195 8.34 8.90 16.04
C ASN A 195 8.17 8.91 14.52
N GLU A 196 9.32 8.86 13.84
CA GLU A 196 9.41 8.74 12.39
C GLU A 196 10.35 7.59 12.04
N PHE A 197 9.98 6.82 11.02
CA PHE A 197 10.78 5.69 10.54
C PHE A 197 11.00 5.79 9.03
N TYR A 198 12.09 5.21 8.57
CA TYR A 198 12.45 5.20 7.16
C TYR A 198 12.65 3.78 6.69
N LEU A 199 12.12 3.46 5.52
CA LEU A 199 12.35 2.21 4.83
C LEU A 199 12.41 2.44 3.33
N SER A 200 12.97 1.48 2.60
CA SER A 200 12.98 1.50 1.14
C SER A 200 11.97 0.49 0.61
N SER A 201 11.29 0.85 -0.46
CA SER A 201 10.45 -0.07 -1.24
C SER A 201 10.90 -0.07 -2.69
N HIS A 202 10.87 -1.24 -3.32
CA HIS A 202 11.11 -1.38 -4.75
C HIS A 202 9.93 -2.08 -5.40
N THR A 203 9.33 -1.40 -6.38
CA THR A 203 8.18 -1.87 -7.15
C THR A 203 8.09 -1.09 -8.44
N ASP A 204 7.46 -1.67 -9.47
CA ASP A 204 7.23 -0.99 -10.75
C ASP A 204 8.50 -0.35 -11.35
N ARG A 205 9.65 -1.02 -11.13
CA ARG A 205 10.99 -0.68 -11.62
C ARG A 205 11.58 0.61 -11.01
N LYS A 206 11.03 1.08 -9.89
CA LYS A 206 11.46 2.30 -9.21
C LYS A 206 11.75 2.00 -7.72
N ASN A 207 12.72 2.74 -7.16
CA ASN A 207 13.01 2.75 -5.73
C ASN A 207 12.24 3.90 -5.06
N TYR A 208 11.62 3.60 -3.93
CA TYR A 208 10.78 4.51 -3.18
C TYR A 208 11.27 4.58 -1.74
N PRO A 209 11.94 5.66 -1.33
CA PRO A 209 12.19 5.92 0.07
C PRO A 209 10.87 6.34 0.74
N ILE A 210 10.45 5.57 1.73
CA ILE A 210 9.20 5.79 2.47
C ILE A 210 9.55 6.32 3.85
N LYS A 211 8.88 7.40 4.24
CA LYS A 211 8.86 7.92 5.61
C LYS A 211 7.53 7.52 6.26
N VAL A 212 7.57 6.93 7.44
CA VAL A 212 6.39 6.57 8.23
C VAL A 212 6.33 7.45 9.46
N ASN A 213 5.31 8.30 9.55
CA ASN A 213 5.06 9.15 10.71
C ASN A 213 4.06 8.47 11.65
N VAL A 214 4.33 8.45 12.95
CA VAL A 214 3.36 8.00 13.96
C VAL A 214 2.58 9.21 14.48
N LEU A 215 1.31 9.31 14.08
CA LEU A 215 0.50 10.51 14.30
C LEU A 215 -0.12 10.59 15.70
N GLY A 216 -0.36 9.44 16.34
CA GLY A 216 -0.97 9.37 17.67
C GLY A 216 -1.93 8.19 17.79
N ARG A 217 -2.87 8.31 18.73
CA ARG A 217 -3.86 7.27 19.04
C ARG A 217 -5.28 7.73 18.80
N GLU A 218 -6.09 6.84 18.24
CA GLU A 218 -7.50 7.06 17.99
C GLU A 218 -8.30 5.79 18.31
N ARG A 219 -9.48 5.96 18.92
CA ARG A 219 -10.45 4.86 19.08
C ARG A 219 -11.31 4.77 17.83
N VAL A 220 -11.33 3.60 17.20
CA VAL A 220 -12.00 3.37 15.91
C VAL A 220 -13.05 2.28 16.03
N GLU A 221 -14.23 2.52 15.47
CA GLU A 221 -15.31 1.54 15.34
C GLU A 221 -15.43 1.08 13.88
N VAL A 222 -15.37 -0.23 13.68
CA VAL A 222 -15.51 -0.92 12.39
C VAL A 222 -16.43 -2.13 12.56
N PRO A 223 -16.88 -2.80 11.47
CA PRO A 223 -17.76 -3.97 11.61
C PRO A 223 -17.17 -5.09 12.50
N ALA A 224 -15.84 -5.24 12.54
CA ALA A 224 -15.16 -6.21 13.40
C ALA A 224 -15.16 -5.85 14.91
N GLY A 225 -15.62 -4.64 15.29
CA GLY A 225 -15.67 -4.16 16.67
C GLY A 225 -15.06 -2.78 16.87
N THR A 226 -14.82 -2.43 18.14
CA THR A 226 -14.17 -1.17 18.54
C THR A 226 -12.75 -1.44 19.04
N PHE A 227 -11.79 -0.66 18.55
CA PHE A 227 -10.37 -0.85 18.83
C PHE A 227 -9.72 0.48 19.21
N ASP A 228 -8.87 0.47 20.24
CA ASP A 228 -7.90 1.53 20.44
C ASP A 228 -6.75 1.31 19.43
N CYS A 229 -6.44 2.32 18.64
CA CYS A 229 -5.52 2.21 17.50
C CYS A 229 -4.40 3.23 17.57
N ILE A 230 -3.22 2.85 17.06
CA ILE A 230 -2.15 3.76 16.68
C ILE A 230 -2.33 4.14 15.21
N VAL A 231 -2.22 5.43 14.90
CA VAL A 231 -2.36 5.96 13.54
C VAL A 231 -0.98 6.23 12.96
N VAL A 232 -0.70 5.65 11.79
CA VAL A 232 0.52 5.92 11.03
C VAL A 232 0.21 6.48 9.65
N GLU A 233 1.10 7.32 9.14
CA GLU A 233 1.00 7.93 7.82
C GLU A 233 2.32 7.72 7.04
N PRO A 234 2.32 6.78 6.06
CA PRO A 234 3.43 6.65 5.13
C PRO A 234 3.39 7.75 4.06
N THR A 235 4.54 8.34 3.77
CA THR A 235 4.73 9.37 2.74
C THR A 235 5.97 9.06 1.88
N LEU A 236 5.91 9.44 0.60
CA LEU A 236 7.06 9.29 -0.30
C LEU A 236 8.04 10.44 -0.07
N ARG A 237 9.31 10.10 0.13
CA ARG A 237 10.40 11.08 0.13
C ARG A 237 10.88 11.30 -1.31
N SER A 238 11.09 12.55 -1.72
CA SER A 238 11.65 12.91 -3.02
C SER A 238 12.70 14.00 -2.83
N GLY A 239 13.97 13.60 -2.75
CA GLY A 239 15.06 14.51 -2.40
C GLY A 239 14.89 15.10 -0.98
N ASP A 240 15.10 16.41 -0.85
CA ASP A 240 14.88 17.16 0.40
C ASP A 240 13.41 17.48 0.67
N PHE A 241 12.50 17.11 -0.24
CA PHE A 241 11.08 17.41 -0.14
C PHE A 241 10.25 16.14 0.08
N ILE A 242 9.21 16.24 0.91
CA ILE A 242 8.21 15.17 1.08
C ILE A 242 7.07 15.45 0.10
N LYS A 243 6.82 14.51 -0.82
CA LYS A 243 5.64 14.58 -1.70
C LYS A 243 4.47 13.91 -0.99
N ASN A 244 3.49 14.72 -0.58
CA ASN A 244 2.23 14.22 -0.05
C ASN A 244 1.29 13.81 -1.19
N GLU A 245 1.57 12.69 -1.84
CA GLU A 245 0.67 12.07 -2.82
C GLU A 245 -0.46 11.34 -2.07
N GLY A 246 -1.48 12.10 -1.66
CA GLY A 246 -2.62 11.58 -0.88
C GLY A 246 -2.28 11.36 0.60
N SER A 247 -3.26 11.61 1.48
CA SER A 247 -3.11 11.37 2.93
C SER A 247 -3.56 9.96 3.26
N LEU A 248 -2.72 8.96 2.96
CA LEU A 248 -2.95 7.60 3.41
C LEU A 248 -2.69 7.53 4.91
N LYS A 249 -3.73 7.27 5.69
CA LYS A 249 -3.62 6.94 7.11
C LYS A 249 -3.97 5.48 7.32
N ILE A 250 -3.25 4.84 8.23
CA ILE A 250 -3.41 3.44 8.61
C ILE A 250 -3.58 3.38 10.12
N TRP A 251 -4.67 2.78 10.58
CA TRP A 251 -4.97 2.55 11.98
C TRP A 251 -4.64 1.10 12.30
N LEU A 252 -3.64 0.89 13.15
CA LEU A 252 -3.21 -0.41 13.65
C LEU A 252 -3.67 -0.56 15.10
N THR A 253 -4.07 -1.75 15.55
CA THR A 253 -4.44 -1.97 16.96
C THR A 253 -3.32 -1.53 17.91
N ASP A 254 -3.69 -0.93 19.04
CA ASP A 254 -2.74 -0.60 20.10
C ASP A 254 -2.45 -1.82 21.00
N ASP A 255 -2.09 -2.94 20.38
CA ASP A 255 -1.62 -4.16 21.04
C ASP A 255 -0.34 -4.69 20.36
N GLU A 256 0.24 -5.76 20.89
CA GLU A 256 1.46 -6.37 20.33
C GLU A 256 1.30 -6.88 18.89
N ARG A 257 0.07 -7.08 18.40
CA ARG A 257 -0.18 -7.63 17.06
C ARG A 257 -0.14 -6.56 15.98
N ARG A 258 -0.52 -5.32 16.34
CA ARG A 258 -0.64 -4.18 15.42
C ARG A 258 -1.44 -4.55 14.16
N ILE A 259 -2.56 -5.27 14.30
CA ILE A 259 -3.38 -5.63 13.14
C ILE A 259 -4.02 -4.37 12.57
N PRO A 260 -4.15 -4.25 11.25
CA PRO A 260 -4.84 -3.10 10.67
C PRO A 260 -6.34 -3.17 10.87
N VAL A 261 -6.88 -2.10 11.43
CA VAL A 261 -8.31 -1.90 11.68
C VAL A 261 -8.92 -1.08 10.56
N GLN A 262 -8.20 -0.07 10.06
CA GLN A 262 -8.67 0.80 9.01
C GLN A 262 -7.52 1.36 8.19
N MET A 263 -7.74 1.56 6.89
CA MET A 263 -6.90 2.35 6.02
C MET A 263 -7.77 3.37 5.29
N LYS A 264 -7.35 4.63 5.22
CA LYS A 264 -8.11 5.70 4.57
C LYS A 264 -7.19 6.58 3.75
N SER A 265 -7.56 6.80 2.49
CA SER A 265 -6.85 7.72 1.60
C SER A 265 -7.81 8.74 1.01
N LYS A 266 -7.40 10.02 1.01
CA LYS A 266 -8.09 11.08 0.27
C LYS A 266 -7.60 11.09 -1.17
N ILE A 267 -8.56 11.11 -2.09
CA ILE A 267 -8.33 11.21 -3.53
C ILE A 267 -9.08 12.43 -4.09
N PRO A 268 -8.73 12.97 -5.27
CA PRO A 268 -9.39 14.16 -5.82
C PRO A 268 -10.92 14.06 -5.91
N VAL A 269 -11.47 12.85 -6.06
CA VAL A 269 -12.92 12.59 -6.18
C VAL A 269 -13.54 11.95 -4.94
N GLY A 270 -12.95 12.13 -3.76
CA GLY A 270 -13.52 11.68 -2.50
C GLY A 270 -12.50 10.99 -1.59
N SER A 271 -12.90 9.85 -1.01
CA SER A 271 -11.99 9.05 -0.19
C SER A 271 -12.25 7.58 -0.38
N ILE A 272 -11.21 6.78 -0.26
CA ILE A 272 -11.32 5.34 -0.14
C ILE A 272 -11.05 4.98 1.31
N ALA A 273 -11.89 4.11 1.86
CA ALA A 273 -11.67 3.51 3.16
C ALA A 273 -11.71 1.99 3.04
N VAL A 274 -10.77 1.31 3.67
CA VAL A 274 -10.74 -0.14 3.82
C VAL A 274 -10.84 -0.40 5.31
N VAL A 275 -11.93 -1.02 5.75
CA VAL A 275 -12.25 -1.21 7.17
C VAL A 275 -12.30 -2.69 7.49
N LEU A 276 -11.74 -3.08 8.63
CA LEU A 276 -11.71 -4.48 9.07
C LEU A 276 -13.14 -4.98 9.30
N GLU A 277 -13.51 -6.00 8.54
CA GLU A 277 -14.82 -6.63 8.62
C GLU A 277 -14.78 -7.88 9.49
N LYS A 278 -13.71 -8.66 9.35
CA LYS A 278 -13.49 -9.87 10.14
C LYS A 278 -12.00 -10.18 10.22
N TYR A 279 -11.59 -10.84 11.30
CA TYR A 279 -10.25 -11.40 11.43
C TYR A 279 -10.32 -12.79 12.07
N VAL A 280 -9.54 -13.72 11.55
CA VAL A 280 -9.32 -15.03 12.17
C VAL A 280 -7.98 -15.02 12.88
N ARG A 281 -7.99 -15.42 14.15
CA ARG A 281 -6.79 -15.59 14.96
C ARG A 281 -6.23 -17.00 14.72
N PRO A 282 -4.97 -17.15 14.34
CA PRO A 282 -4.27 -18.43 14.38
C PRO A 282 -3.96 -18.86 15.83
#